data_AF-A0A846CAU1-F1
#
_entry.id   AF-A0A846CAU1-F1
#
_cell.length_a   1.000
_cell.length_b   1.000
_cell.length_c   1.000
_cell.angle_alpha   90.00
_cell.angle_beta   90.00
_cell.angle_gamma   90.00
#
_symmetry.space_group_name_H-M   'P 1'
#
loop_
_entity.id
_entity.type
_entity.pdbx_description
1 polymer ?
#
loop_
_entity_poly.entity_id
_entity_poly.type
_entity_poly.pdbx_seq_one_letter_code
_entity_poly.pdbx_strand_id
1 'polypeptide(L)'
;AQTPSYPTDEELQKLMPDFQRQVEYWNQYEEPESQREARAFAENWSGEPTVALFLGSWAAIEETMDIYPSKTEGQVCIISAFSTPNPEVELSLGKVLNQRIYTDAGQVIIQEGNYLGIAGKHENQTSIYVYRLMALAQVPRDLSLSNGHGSDRVIEQFHAAGCIK
;
A
#
# COMPACT_ATOMS: atom_id res chain seq x y z
N ALA A 1 11.75 10.55 19.35
CA ALA A 1 10.76 9.94 18.46
C ALA A 1 9.95 8.94 19.26
N GLN A 2 8.62 9.03 19.25
CA GLN A 2 7.76 7.97 19.79
C GLN A 2 7.76 6.82 18.79
N THR A 3 7.90 5.59 19.27
CA THR A 3 7.76 4.40 18.41
C THR A 3 6.33 4.35 17.88
N PRO A 4 6.11 4.17 16.55
CA PRO A 4 4.76 4.00 16.02
C PRO A 4 4.05 2.85 16.71
N SER A 5 2.80 3.08 17.14
CA SER A 5 2.00 2.06 17.84
C SER A 5 1.22 1.25 16.82
N TYR A 6 1.74 0.10 16.45
CA TYR A 6 1.05 -0.83 15.54
C TYR A 6 -0.09 -1.56 16.26
N PRO A 7 -1.16 -1.95 15.54
CA PRO A 7 -2.07 -3.01 15.99
C PRO A 7 -1.30 -4.28 16.40
N THR A 8 -1.72 -4.92 17.50
CA THR A 8 -1.21 -6.24 17.92
C THR A 8 -1.80 -7.33 17.02
N ASP A 9 -1.22 -8.53 17.05
CA ASP A 9 -1.77 -9.67 16.30
C ASP A 9 -3.21 -10.00 16.72
N GLU A 10 -3.55 -9.88 18.01
CA GLU A 10 -4.92 -10.08 18.51
C GLU A 10 -5.89 -9.01 17.97
N GLU A 11 -5.44 -7.76 17.88
CA GLU A 11 -6.24 -6.67 17.31
C GLU A 11 -6.43 -6.89 15.80
N LEU A 12 -5.36 -7.23 15.08
CA LEU A 12 -5.44 -7.56 13.65
C LEU A 12 -6.40 -8.72 13.39
N GLN A 13 -6.33 -9.79 14.18
CA GLN A 13 -7.25 -10.92 14.08
C GLN A 13 -8.71 -10.52 14.27
N LYS A 14 -9.01 -9.57 15.16
CA LYS A 14 -10.37 -9.04 15.36
C LYS A 14 -10.86 -8.19 14.19
N LEU A 15 -9.94 -7.57 13.44
CA LEU A 15 -10.26 -6.78 12.24
C LEU A 15 -10.48 -7.66 10.99
N MET A 16 -9.88 -8.85 10.94
CA MET A 16 -9.95 -9.72 9.75
C MET A 16 -11.37 -10.02 9.25
N PRO A 17 -12.37 -10.33 10.10
CA PRO A 17 -13.73 -10.56 9.60
C PRO A 17 -14.34 -9.35 8.89
N ASP A 18 -14.01 -8.14 9.35
CA ASP A 18 -14.50 -6.92 8.71
C ASP A 18 -13.82 -6.69 7.36
N PHE A 19 -12.50 -6.89 7.30
CA PHE A 19 -11.75 -6.82 6.05
C PHE A 19 -12.24 -7.85 5.03
N GLN A 20 -12.42 -9.10 5.43
CA GLN A 20 -12.95 -10.16 4.57
C GLN A 20 -14.34 -9.83 4.02
N ARG A 21 -15.22 -9.27 4.86
CA ARG A 21 -16.55 -8.81 4.43
C ARG A 21 -16.45 -7.70 3.37
N GLN A 22 -15.51 -6.75 3.53
CA GLN A 22 -15.27 -5.70 2.54
C GLN A 22 -14.70 -6.29 1.23
N VAL A 23 -13.76 -7.24 1.31
CA VAL A 23 -13.21 -7.97 0.16
C VAL A 23 -14.32 -8.71 -0.60
N GLU A 24 -15.13 -9.52 0.10
CA GLU A 24 -16.25 -10.25 -0.49
C GLU A 24 -17.25 -9.33 -1.18
N TYR A 25 -17.50 -8.14 -0.62
CA TYR A 25 -18.35 -7.14 -1.24
C TYR A 25 -17.79 -6.63 -2.57
N TRP A 26 -16.50 -6.29 -2.61
CA TRP A 26 -15.87 -5.75 -3.83
C TRP A 26 -15.57 -6.81 -4.87
N ASN A 27 -15.33 -8.06 -4.45
CA ASN A 27 -15.04 -9.18 -5.34
C ASN A 27 -16.19 -9.50 -6.30
N GLN A 28 -17.42 -9.08 -5.97
CA GLN A 28 -18.59 -9.15 -6.85
C GLN A 28 -18.42 -8.36 -8.15
N TYR A 29 -17.60 -7.31 -8.09
CA TYR A 29 -17.36 -6.35 -9.18
C TYR A 29 -15.97 -6.53 -9.80
N GLU A 30 -15.19 -7.50 -9.33
CA GLU A 30 -13.83 -7.75 -9.79
C GLU A 30 -13.85 -8.71 -10.98
N GLU A 31 -13.11 -8.38 -12.03
CA GLU A 31 -12.98 -9.27 -13.17
C GLU A 31 -11.99 -10.42 -12.86
N PRO A 32 -12.35 -11.69 -13.12
CA PRO A 32 -11.44 -12.82 -12.87
C PRO A 32 -10.11 -12.73 -13.62
N GLU A 33 -10.06 -11.99 -14.72
CA GLU A 33 -8.84 -11.74 -15.49
C GLU A 33 -7.84 -10.88 -14.71
N SER A 34 -8.29 -9.78 -14.10
CA SER A 34 -7.47 -8.89 -13.27
C SER A 34 -6.77 -9.64 -12.12
N GLN A 35 -7.44 -10.62 -11.51
CA GLN A 35 -6.84 -11.45 -10.45
C GLN A 35 -5.73 -12.35 -10.98
N ARG A 36 -5.92 -12.93 -12.17
CA ARG A 36 -4.90 -13.78 -12.81
C ARG A 36 -3.70 -12.97 -13.24
N GLU A 37 -3.92 -11.77 -13.78
CA GLU A 37 -2.84 -10.86 -14.18
C GLU A 37 -2.00 -10.42 -12.98
N ALA A 38 -2.63 -10.04 -11.87
CA ALA A 38 -1.92 -9.65 -10.64
C ALA A 38 -1.06 -10.77 -10.07
N ARG A 39 -1.61 -11.98 -10.04
CA ARG A 39 -0.87 -13.16 -9.63
C ARG A 39 0.30 -13.46 -10.57
N ALA A 40 0.06 -13.43 -11.88
CA ALA A 40 1.11 -13.67 -12.87
C ALA A 40 2.23 -12.62 -12.81
N PHE A 41 1.89 -11.36 -12.53
CA PHE A 41 2.86 -10.31 -12.28
C PHE A 41 3.76 -10.64 -11.09
N ALA A 42 3.17 -10.99 -9.94
CA ALA A 42 3.93 -11.32 -8.75
C ALA A 42 4.81 -12.59 -8.93
N GLU A 43 4.31 -13.59 -9.66
CA GLU A 43 5.06 -14.82 -9.97
C GLU A 43 6.25 -14.58 -10.93
N ASN A 44 6.15 -13.59 -11.82
CA ASN A 44 7.20 -13.26 -12.79
C ASN A 44 8.12 -12.10 -12.34
N TRP A 45 7.90 -11.56 -11.14
CA TRP A 45 8.71 -10.48 -10.60
C TRP A 45 10.15 -10.96 -10.32
N SER A 46 11.13 -10.32 -10.95
CA SER A 46 12.55 -10.69 -10.82
C SER A 46 13.25 -10.06 -9.62
N GLY A 47 12.59 -9.15 -8.91
CA GLY A 47 13.12 -8.53 -7.69
C GLY A 47 12.83 -9.39 -6.45
N GLU A 48 12.73 -8.75 -5.29
CA GLU A 48 12.42 -9.46 -4.05
C GLU A 48 11.00 -10.04 -4.08
N PRO A 49 10.81 -11.38 -3.95
CA PRO A 49 9.48 -11.99 -4.09
C PRO A 49 8.50 -11.60 -2.98
N THR A 50 8.99 -11.27 -1.79
CA THR A 50 8.19 -10.92 -0.61
C THR A 50 7.41 -9.62 -0.79
N VAL A 51 7.93 -8.69 -1.60
CA VAL A 51 7.29 -7.39 -1.85
C VAL A 51 6.36 -7.42 -3.06
N ALA A 52 6.50 -8.41 -3.95
CA ALA A 52 5.89 -8.45 -5.27
C ALA A 52 4.36 -8.31 -5.25
N LEU A 53 3.70 -8.94 -4.28
CA LEU A 53 2.24 -8.93 -4.12
C LEU A 53 1.68 -7.56 -3.69
N PHE A 54 2.53 -6.66 -3.20
CA PHE A 54 2.12 -5.33 -2.77
C PHE A 54 2.35 -4.27 -3.85
N LEU A 55 3.19 -4.56 -4.85
CA LEU A 55 3.59 -3.56 -5.84
C LEU A 55 2.42 -3.20 -6.76
N GLY A 56 2.11 -1.92 -6.85
CA GLY A 56 1.06 -1.42 -7.74
C GLY A 56 0.42 -0.14 -7.26
N SER A 57 -0.57 0.29 -8.02
CA SER A 57 -1.44 1.41 -7.70
C SER A 57 -2.73 0.87 -7.10
N TRP A 58 -3.06 1.36 -5.91
CA TRP A 58 -4.19 0.94 -5.10
C TRP A 58 -5.11 2.13 -4.86
N ALA A 59 -6.42 1.89 -4.77
CA ALA A 59 -7.38 2.96 -4.49
C ALA A 59 -8.39 2.57 -3.42
N ALA A 60 -8.68 3.54 -2.56
CA ALA A 60 -9.85 3.62 -1.70
C ALA A 60 -10.77 4.75 -2.21
N ILE A 61 -11.85 5.06 -1.49
CA ILE A 61 -12.89 6.01 -1.95
C ILE A 61 -12.33 7.42 -2.19
N GLU A 62 -11.41 7.90 -1.35
CA GLU A 62 -10.85 9.27 -1.42
C GLU A 62 -9.31 9.30 -1.36
N GLU A 63 -8.66 8.15 -1.53
CA GLU A 63 -7.21 8.01 -1.42
C GLU A 63 -6.68 7.03 -2.47
N THR A 64 -5.57 7.38 -3.11
CA THR A 64 -4.78 6.45 -3.93
C THR A 64 -3.44 6.20 -3.25
N MET A 65 -2.96 4.98 -3.34
CA MET A 65 -1.69 4.55 -2.75
C MET A 65 -0.88 3.79 -3.79
N ASP A 66 0.33 4.26 -4.07
CA ASP A 66 1.28 3.57 -4.94
C ASP A 66 2.38 2.93 -4.10
N ILE A 67 2.64 1.64 -4.31
CA ILE A 67 3.69 0.89 -3.61
C ILE A 67 4.79 0.50 -4.59
N TYR A 68 6.00 0.97 -4.30
CA TYR A 68 7.20 0.77 -5.09
C TYR A 68 8.25 -0.09 -4.36
N PRO A 69 9.06 -0.86 -5.10
CA PRO A 69 10.19 -1.54 -4.51
C PRO A 69 11.28 -0.55 -4.08
N SER A 70 12.11 -0.96 -3.13
CA SER A 70 13.34 -0.24 -2.73
C SER A 70 14.58 -1.06 -3.04
N LYS A 71 15.74 -0.40 -3.17
CA LYS A 71 17.05 -1.06 -3.19
C LYS A 71 17.41 -1.68 -1.83
N THR A 72 16.74 -1.26 -0.76
CA THR A 72 16.91 -1.83 0.57
C THR A 72 16.02 -3.08 0.70
N GLU A 73 16.63 -4.22 1.00
CA GLU A 73 15.93 -5.50 1.17
C GLU A 73 14.82 -5.40 2.23
N GLY A 74 13.66 -5.96 1.90
CA GLY A 74 12.44 -5.94 2.69
C GLY A 74 11.81 -4.56 2.86
N GLN A 75 12.29 -3.52 2.17
CA GLN A 75 11.72 -2.17 2.24
C GLN A 75 10.88 -1.88 0.99
N VAL A 76 9.75 -1.20 1.21
CA VAL A 76 8.92 -0.62 0.14
C VAL A 76 8.75 0.86 0.37
N CYS A 77 8.48 1.58 -0.71
CA CYS A 77 8.14 2.99 -0.67
C CYS A 77 6.68 3.17 -1.04
N ILE A 78 5.96 3.94 -0.23
CA ILE A 78 4.51 4.08 -0.33
C ILE A 78 4.24 5.56 -0.56
N ILE A 79 3.56 5.87 -1.66
CA ILE A 79 3.11 7.22 -1.95
C ILE A 79 1.60 7.24 -1.81
N SER A 80 1.08 7.98 -0.84
CA SER A 80 -0.35 8.23 -0.69
C SER A 80 -0.70 9.58 -1.30
N ALA A 81 -1.80 9.64 -2.04
CA ALA A 81 -2.37 10.87 -2.54
C ALA A 81 -3.85 10.96 -2.13
N PHE A 82 -4.20 12.07 -1.47
CA PHE A 82 -5.53 12.27 -0.90
C PHE A 82 -6.34 13.21 -1.79
N SER A 83 -7.55 12.79 -2.13
CA SER A 83 -8.50 13.56 -2.94
C SER A 83 -9.29 14.55 -2.08
N THR A 84 -8.59 15.51 -1.47
CA THR A 84 -9.20 16.58 -0.67
C THR A 84 -9.17 17.92 -1.44
N PRO A 85 -9.87 18.98 -0.98
CA PRO A 85 -9.83 20.30 -1.62
C PRO A 85 -8.42 20.89 -1.76
N ASN A 86 -7.48 20.44 -0.92
CA ASN A 86 -6.05 20.74 -1.02
C ASN A 86 -5.31 19.41 -1.20
N PRO A 87 -5.12 18.93 -2.44
CA PRO A 87 -4.54 17.61 -2.66
C PRO A 87 -3.13 17.55 -2.07
N GLU A 88 -2.95 16.59 -1.17
CA GLU A 88 -1.70 16.32 -0.47
C GLU A 88 -1.16 14.97 -0.95
N VAL A 89 0.16 14.93 -1.12
CA VAL A 89 0.91 13.73 -1.45
C VAL A 89 1.94 13.49 -0.36
N GLU A 90 1.97 12.27 0.16
CA GLU A 90 2.87 11.88 1.24
C GLU A 90 3.69 10.66 0.85
N LEU A 91 4.95 10.63 1.32
CA LEU A 91 5.81 9.45 1.25
C LEU A 91 5.89 8.79 2.63
N SER A 92 5.67 7.48 2.67
CA SER A 92 5.93 6.62 3.81
C SER A 92 6.87 5.48 3.40
N LEU A 93 7.69 5.01 4.34
CA LEU A 93 8.48 3.79 4.18
C LEU A 93 7.81 2.62 4.88
N GLY A 94 7.77 1.49 4.20
CA GLY A 94 7.26 0.23 4.73
C GLY A 94 8.35 -0.82 4.86
N LYS A 95 8.25 -1.67 5.89
CA LYS A 95 9.03 -2.91 6.00
C LYS A 95 8.15 -4.13 5.85
N VAL A 96 8.53 -5.03 4.95
CA VAL A 96 7.87 -6.30 4.73
C VAL A 96 8.37 -7.32 5.73
N LEU A 97 7.49 -7.80 6.58
CA LEU A 97 7.75 -8.86 7.55
C LEU A 97 6.54 -9.78 7.63
N ASN A 98 6.76 -11.10 7.49
CA ASN A 98 5.70 -12.11 7.55
C ASN A 98 4.51 -11.80 6.63
N GLN A 99 4.79 -11.42 5.37
CA GLN A 99 3.78 -11.07 4.35
C GLN A 99 2.86 -9.91 4.77
N ARG A 100 3.38 -8.97 5.56
CA ARG A 100 2.70 -7.71 5.93
C ARG A 100 3.67 -6.56 5.78
N ILE A 101 3.17 -5.37 5.46
CA ILE A 101 3.98 -4.15 5.50
C ILE A 101 3.72 -3.42 6.80
N TYR A 102 4.79 -3.10 7.54
CA TYR A 102 4.76 -2.23 8.70
C TYR A 102 5.27 -0.85 8.29
N THR A 103 4.40 0.15 8.31
CA THR A 103 4.73 1.51 7.87
C THR A 103 5.34 2.34 8.99
N ASP A 104 6.18 3.32 8.65
CA ASP A 104 6.69 4.31 9.61
C ASP A 104 5.58 5.17 10.25
N ALA A 105 4.38 5.19 9.67
CA ALA A 105 3.17 5.79 10.21
C ALA A 105 2.45 4.91 11.27
N GLY A 106 2.94 3.70 11.55
CA GLY A 106 2.31 2.79 12.53
C GLY A 106 1.13 2.00 12.00
N GLN A 107 0.98 1.90 10.68
CA GLN A 107 -0.04 1.08 10.04
C GLN A 107 0.54 -0.30 9.67
N VAL A 108 -0.36 -1.28 9.56
CA VAL A 108 -0.05 -2.62 9.06
C VAL A 108 -0.87 -2.85 7.81
N ILE A 109 -0.19 -3.12 6.69
CA ILE A 109 -0.80 -3.45 5.40
C ILE A 109 -0.82 -4.96 5.26
N ILE A 110 -2.00 -5.51 5.01
CA ILE A 110 -2.26 -6.94 4.77
C ILE A 110 -2.79 -7.07 3.35
N GLN A 111 -2.37 -8.10 2.62
CA GLN A 111 -2.83 -8.34 1.26
C GLN A 111 -3.69 -9.60 1.18
N GLU A 112 -4.77 -9.52 0.41
CA GLU A 112 -5.64 -10.66 0.06
C GLU A 112 -6.11 -10.50 -1.38
N GLY A 113 -5.52 -11.26 -2.32
CA GLY A 113 -5.82 -11.15 -3.75
C GLY A 113 -5.56 -9.75 -4.30
N ASN A 114 -6.57 -9.12 -4.91
CA ASN A 114 -6.45 -7.76 -5.46
C ASN A 114 -6.82 -6.68 -4.44
N TYR A 115 -6.68 -6.97 -3.14
CA TYR A 115 -7.06 -6.06 -2.07
C TYR A 115 -5.95 -5.89 -1.04
N LEU A 116 -5.82 -4.66 -0.53
CA LEU A 116 -5.05 -4.38 0.69
C LEU A 116 -5.99 -3.97 1.81
N GLY A 117 -5.69 -4.43 3.03
CA GLY A 117 -6.27 -3.94 4.26
C GLY A 117 -5.25 -3.07 4.99
N ILE A 118 -5.58 -1.80 5.21
CA ILE A 118 -4.73 -0.87 5.97
C ILE A 118 -5.26 -0.81 7.39
N ALA A 119 -4.58 -1.50 8.30
CA ALA A 119 -4.92 -1.51 9.72
C ALA A 119 -4.13 -0.45 10.49
N GLY A 120 -4.82 0.34 11.32
CA GLY A 120 -4.21 1.43 12.09
C GLY A 120 -4.78 1.55 13.49
N LYS A 121 -4.12 2.35 14.33
CA LYS A 121 -4.60 2.76 15.65
C LYS A 121 -4.93 4.25 15.64
N HIS A 122 -6.16 4.59 15.97
CA HIS A 122 -6.61 5.97 16.13
C HIS A 122 -7.22 6.17 17.52
N GLU A 123 -6.60 7.06 18.29
CA GLU A 123 -6.98 7.56 19.64
C GLU A 123 -7.20 6.52 20.76
N ASN A 124 -7.84 5.37 20.50
CA ASN A 124 -7.91 4.15 21.32
C ASN A 124 -8.61 2.98 20.59
N GLN A 125 -8.85 3.10 19.29
CA GLN A 125 -9.54 2.09 18.50
C GLN A 125 -8.63 1.61 17.36
N THR A 126 -8.80 0.35 17.01
CA THR A 126 -8.20 -0.21 15.80
C THR A 126 -9.25 -0.24 14.70
N SER A 127 -8.83 0.08 13.48
CA SER A 127 -9.67 0.06 12.30
C SER A 127 -8.90 -0.55 11.13
N ILE A 128 -9.63 -1.04 10.13
CA ILE A 128 -9.09 -1.53 8.87
C ILE A 128 -9.93 -0.97 7.72
N TYR A 129 -9.27 -0.48 6.68
CA TYR A 129 -9.91 -0.01 5.46
C TYR A 129 -9.37 -0.75 4.25
N VAL A 130 -10.26 -1.05 3.30
CA VAL A 130 -9.91 -1.77 2.07
C VAL A 130 -9.43 -0.82 0.97
N TYR A 131 -8.39 -1.24 0.28
CA TYR A 131 -7.92 -0.70 -0.97
C TYR A 131 -8.05 -1.76 -2.05
N ARG A 132 -8.34 -1.32 -3.28
CA ARG A 132 -8.45 -2.17 -4.46
C ARG A 132 -7.28 -1.93 -5.39
N LEU A 133 -6.76 -2.99 -5.98
CA LEU A 133 -5.74 -2.88 -7.01
C LEU A 133 -6.35 -2.23 -8.25
N MET A 134 -5.82 -1.07 -8.65
CA MET A 134 -6.26 -0.34 -9.84
C MET A 134 -5.37 -0.66 -11.04
N ALA A 135 -4.07 -0.80 -10.79
CA ALA A 135 -3.10 -1.14 -11.80
C ALA A 135 -1.93 -1.88 -11.17
N LEU A 136 -1.42 -2.89 -11.88
CA LEU A 136 -0.14 -3.50 -11.56
C LEU A 136 0.95 -2.45 -11.60
N ALA A 137 1.99 -2.62 -10.78
CA ALA A 137 3.15 -1.75 -10.83
C ALA A 137 3.73 -1.78 -12.26
N GLN A 138 3.48 -0.70 -13.00
CA GLN A 138 4.21 -0.41 -14.21
C GLN A 138 5.47 0.33 -13.78
N VAL A 139 6.62 -0.03 -14.36
CA VAL A 139 7.86 0.74 -14.22
C VAL A 139 7.54 2.21 -14.53
N PRO A 140 7.52 3.12 -13.54
CA PRO A 140 7.10 4.49 -13.79
C PRO A 140 8.03 5.14 -14.80
N ARG A 141 7.52 5.50 -15.98
CA ARG A 141 8.34 6.23 -16.96
C ARG A 141 8.73 7.59 -16.40
N ASP A 142 7.81 8.27 -15.71
CA ASP A 142 8.07 9.43 -14.86
C ASP A 142 7.14 9.41 -13.66
N LEU A 143 7.65 9.77 -12.47
CA LEU A 143 6.83 9.97 -11.28
C LEU A 143 6.09 11.32 -11.48
N SER A 144 5.07 11.33 -12.33
CA SER A 144 4.28 12.53 -12.58
C SER A 144 3.26 12.68 -11.45
N LEU A 145 3.72 13.09 -10.27
CA LEU A 145 2.83 13.56 -9.21
C LEU A 145 2.17 14.84 -9.72
N SER A 146 0.96 14.72 -10.25
CA SER A 146 0.24 15.85 -10.83
C SER A 146 -0.02 16.93 -9.78
N ASN A 147 0.69 18.06 -9.87
CA ASN A 147 0.42 19.38 -9.26
C ASN A 147 -0.01 19.46 -7.78
N GLY A 148 0.13 18.39 -6.99
CA GLY A 148 -0.14 18.39 -5.56
C GLY A 148 0.90 19.20 -4.79
N HIS A 149 0.46 19.87 -3.71
CA HIS A 149 1.38 20.50 -2.78
C HIS A 149 2.31 19.43 -2.17
N GLY A 150 3.63 19.59 -2.30
CA GLY A 150 4.62 18.66 -1.75
C GLY A 150 5.24 17.66 -2.74
N SER A 151 4.82 17.66 -4.02
CA SER A 151 5.34 16.76 -5.07
C SER A 151 6.87 16.76 -5.20
N ASP A 152 7.51 17.93 -5.27
CA ASP A 152 8.98 18.03 -5.38
C ASP A 152 9.69 17.41 -4.16
N ARG A 153 9.17 17.66 -2.95
CA ARG A 153 9.71 17.09 -1.71
C ARG A 153 9.56 15.57 -1.68
N VAL A 154 8.41 15.05 -2.12
CA VAL A 154 8.16 13.60 -2.19
C VAL A 154 9.13 12.94 -3.16
N ILE A 155 9.38 13.55 -4.32
CA ILE A 155 10.35 13.04 -5.31
C ILE A 155 11.76 13.00 -4.71
N GLU A 156 12.20 14.06 -4.04
CA GLU A 156 13.51 14.09 -3.37
C GLU A 156 13.63 12.99 -2.30
N GLN A 157 12.60 12.83 -1.47
CA GLN A 157 12.57 11.81 -0.42
C GLN A 157 12.53 10.39 -1.01
N PHE A 158 11.80 10.17 -2.10
CA PHE A 158 11.72 8.90 -2.81
C PHE A 158 13.10 8.47 -3.33
N HIS A 159 13.84 9.39 -3.94
CA HIS A 159 15.20 9.12 -4.38
C HIS A 159 16.16 8.88 -3.21
N ALA A 160 16.07 9.68 -2.15
CA ALA A 160 16.91 9.54 -0.96
C ALA A 160 16.68 8.21 -0.23
N ALA A 161 15.45 7.69 -0.23
CA ALA A 161 15.10 6.42 0.38
C ALA A 161 15.51 5.19 -0.47
N GLY A 162 16.08 5.39 -1.65
CA GLY A 162 16.53 4.32 -2.54
C GLY A 162 15.40 3.60 -3.27
N CYS A 163 14.22 4.23 -3.35
CA CYS A 163 13.06 3.69 -4.05
C CYS A 163 13.35 3.57 -5.55
N ILE A 164 12.85 2.50 -6.16
CA ILE A 164 13.08 2.20 -7.57
C ILE A 164 11.76 2.09 -8.31
N LYS A 165 11.87 2.49 -9.58
CA LYS A 165 10.83 2.41 -10.59
C LYS A 165 10.76 1.00 -11.16
#